data_AF-A0A232F0X0-F1
#
_entry.id   AF-A0A232F0X0-F1
#
_cell.length_a   1.000
_cell.length_b   1.000
_cell.length_c   1.000
_cell.angle_alpha   90.00
_cell.angle_beta   90.00
_cell.angle_gamma   90.00
#
_symmetry.space_group_name_H-M   'P 1'
#
loop_
_entity.id
_entity.type
_entity.pdbx_description
1 polymer ?
#
loop_
_entity_poly.entity_id
_entity_poly.type
_entity_poly.pdbx_seq_one_letter_code
_entity_poly.pdbx_strand_id
1 'polypeptide(L)'
;MAGFTESALIKKLVELNPSQQSIQTLSLWLIHHRKHHSTIVKVWFKELCKSKDNRKLMFMYLANDVIQNSKKKGPEFGKEFETVLPKAFEHMKHFDEKTREKLGRLINIWEERGVYEKLQIVEFKASFSSTSEPIKDSGTPPKKKPKLDNEKKDKKERKKSETEIEVDGTKELHVTLSPRTPGGDPPETEELIKALM
;
A
#
# COMPACT_ATOMS: atom_id res chain seq x y z
N MET A 1 22.09 21.23 -13.15
CA MET A 1 21.74 20.30 -12.06
C MET A 1 23.03 19.81 -11.41
N ALA A 2 23.06 19.64 -10.09
CA ALA A 2 24.23 19.05 -9.43
C ALA A 2 24.37 17.57 -9.82
N GLY A 3 25.60 17.11 -10.07
CA GLY A 3 25.87 15.71 -10.38
C GLY A 3 25.66 14.79 -9.17
N PHE A 4 25.36 13.52 -9.43
CA PHE A 4 25.31 12.51 -8.37
C PHE A 4 26.72 12.18 -7.87
N THR A 5 26.91 12.19 -6.55
CA THR A 5 28.10 11.65 -5.88
C THR A 5 27.68 10.99 -4.56
N GLU A 6 28.41 9.96 -4.11
CA GLU A 6 28.16 9.32 -2.81
C GLU A 6 28.27 10.33 -1.65
N SER A 7 29.23 11.25 -1.70
CA SER A 7 29.41 12.30 -0.69
C SER A 7 28.21 13.26 -0.61
N ALA A 8 27.58 13.60 -1.75
CA ALA A 8 26.37 14.41 -1.76
C ALA A 8 25.17 13.65 -1.18
N LEU A 9 25.06 12.35 -1.47
CA LEU A 9 24.05 11.48 -0.89
C LEU A 9 24.20 11.36 0.64
N ILE A 10 25.42 11.11 1.13
CA ILE A 10 25.70 11.01 2.57
C ILE A 10 25.33 12.32 3.29
N LYS A 11 25.73 13.48 2.76
CA LYS A 11 25.32 14.79 3.33
C LYS A 11 23.80 14.93 3.42
N LYS A 12 23.08 14.62 2.34
CA LYS A 12 21.61 14.66 2.31
C LYS A 12 20.96 13.67 3.29
N LEU A 13 21.54 12.49 3.50
CA LEU A 13 21.08 11.51 4.49
C LEU A 13 21.36 11.97 5.94
N VAL A 14 22.45 12.71 6.17
CA VAL A 14 22.76 13.34 7.47
C VAL A 14 21.81 14.49 7.79
N GLU A 15 21.42 15.28 6.78
CA GLU A 15 20.45 16.38 6.86
C GLU A 15 18.97 15.93 6.91
N LEU A 16 18.68 14.66 6.60
CA LEU A 16 17.33 14.08 6.61
C LEU A 16 16.68 14.22 8.00
N ASN A 17 15.47 14.79 8.00
CA ASN A 17 14.67 15.05 9.19
C ASN A 17 13.22 14.49 9.00
N PRO A 18 12.39 14.42 10.05
CA PRO A 18 11.12 13.69 9.99
C PRO A 18 9.98 14.45 9.29
N SER A 19 10.23 15.65 8.76
CA SER A 19 9.21 16.38 7.99
C SER A 19 8.95 15.71 6.64
N GLN A 20 7.68 15.69 6.24
CA GLN A 20 7.26 15.10 4.96
C GLN A 20 7.99 15.76 3.76
N GLN A 21 8.21 17.09 3.81
CA GLN A 21 8.95 17.79 2.76
C GLN A 21 10.42 17.38 2.68
N SER A 22 11.10 17.13 3.80
CA SER A 22 12.50 16.64 3.79
C SER A 22 12.61 15.28 3.09
N ILE A 23 11.71 14.36 3.45
CA ILE A 23 11.64 13.00 2.88
C ILE A 23 11.33 13.07 1.37
N GLN A 24 10.29 13.81 0.97
CA GLN A 24 9.89 13.94 -0.43
C GLN A 24 10.93 14.63 -1.30
N THR A 25 11.57 15.70 -0.80
CA THR A 25 12.61 16.43 -1.54
C THR A 25 13.82 15.53 -1.80
N LEU A 26 14.23 14.73 -0.81
CA LEU A 26 15.31 13.76 -1.00
C LEU A 26 14.87 12.63 -1.93
N SER A 27 13.69 12.05 -1.73
CA SER A 27 13.13 10.99 -2.58
C SER A 27 13.11 11.38 -4.07
N LEU A 28 12.60 12.57 -4.39
CA LEU A 28 12.58 13.09 -5.76
C LEU A 28 13.99 13.23 -6.36
N TRP A 29 14.96 13.68 -5.56
CA TRP A 29 16.37 13.78 -5.97
C TRP A 29 16.98 12.38 -6.24
N LEU A 30 16.67 11.38 -5.42
CA LEU A 30 17.11 9.99 -5.64
C LEU A 30 16.48 9.39 -6.91
N ILE A 31 15.19 9.61 -7.14
CA ILE A 31 14.46 9.14 -8.32
C ILE A 31 15.00 9.82 -9.60
N HIS A 32 15.36 11.11 -9.53
CA HIS A 32 16.03 11.80 -10.63
C HIS A 32 17.38 11.15 -10.98
N HIS A 33 18.16 10.74 -9.97
CA HIS A 33 19.45 10.07 -10.14
C HIS A 33 19.36 8.53 -10.22
N ARG A 34 18.20 7.95 -10.60
CA ARG A 34 17.98 6.49 -10.62
C ARG A 34 18.99 5.65 -11.39
N LYS A 35 19.75 6.23 -12.33
CA LYS A 35 20.88 5.57 -13.01
C LYS A 35 21.94 5.03 -12.03
N HIS A 36 21.95 5.53 -10.79
CA HIS A 36 22.84 5.11 -9.71
C HIS A 36 22.09 4.32 -8.61
N HIS A 37 20.95 3.67 -8.91
CA HIS A 37 20.10 2.99 -7.92
C HIS A 37 20.89 2.07 -6.98
N SER A 38 21.78 1.22 -7.52
CA SER A 38 22.57 0.29 -6.70
C SER A 38 23.52 1.02 -5.74
N THR A 39 24.23 2.04 -6.20
CA THR A 39 25.04 2.91 -5.34
C THR A 39 24.19 3.62 -4.28
N ILE A 40 23.00 4.13 -4.66
CA ILE A 40 22.09 4.81 -3.75
C ILE A 40 21.63 3.89 -2.62
N VAL A 41 21.15 2.68 -2.95
CA VAL A 41 20.64 1.72 -1.96
C VAL A 41 21.78 1.18 -1.08
N LYS A 42 22.95 0.92 -1.65
CA LYS A 42 24.16 0.52 -0.90
C LYS A 42 24.58 1.57 0.13
N VAL A 43 24.62 2.85 -0.26
CA VAL A 43 24.95 3.96 0.66
C VAL A 43 23.84 4.18 1.68
N TRP A 44 22.57 4.14 1.27
CA TRP A 44 21.42 4.20 2.20
C TRP A 44 21.51 3.13 3.29
N PHE A 45 21.79 1.87 2.92
CA PHE A 45 21.91 0.77 3.86
C PHE A 45 23.11 0.96 4.82
N LYS A 46 24.26 1.39 4.29
CA LYS A 46 25.46 1.69 5.08
C LYS A 46 25.21 2.80 6.11
N GLU A 47 24.53 3.88 5.73
CA GLU A 47 24.22 4.98 6.66
C GLU A 47 23.04 4.66 7.60
N LEU A 48 22.11 3.76 7.22
CA LEU A 48 21.10 3.19 8.12
C LEU A 48 21.77 2.40 9.25
N CYS A 49 22.68 1.48 8.94
CA CYS A 49 23.38 0.67 9.96
C CYS A 49 24.24 1.50 10.93
N LYS A 50 24.75 2.65 10.50
CA LYS A 50 25.49 3.61 11.35
C LYS A 50 24.58 4.51 12.19
N SER A 51 23.32 4.66 11.81
CA SER A 51 22.42 5.66 12.41
C SER A 51 21.92 5.24 13.79
N LYS A 52 21.62 6.21 14.65
CA LYS A 52 20.89 5.95 15.91
C LYS A 52 19.45 5.51 15.61
N ASP A 53 18.83 4.79 16.54
CA ASP A 53 17.56 4.09 16.27
C ASP A 53 16.40 5.01 15.89
N ASN A 54 16.27 6.16 16.57
CA ASN A 54 15.32 7.22 16.20
C ASN A 54 15.46 7.71 14.75
N ARG A 55 16.67 7.62 14.15
CA ARG A 55 16.91 8.01 12.75
C ARG A 55 16.60 6.89 11.77
N LYS A 56 16.87 5.62 12.12
CA LYS A 56 16.67 4.46 11.21
C LYS A 56 15.22 4.36 10.70
N LEU A 57 14.22 4.73 11.50
CA LEU A 57 12.83 4.83 11.04
C LEU A 57 12.64 5.85 9.89
N MET A 58 13.34 6.99 9.93
CA MET A 58 13.28 7.99 8.83
C MET A 58 13.89 7.45 7.53
N PHE A 59 14.95 6.63 7.63
CA PHE A 59 15.53 5.96 6.46
C PHE A 59 14.52 4.98 5.83
N MET A 60 13.72 4.29 6.63
CA MET A 60 12.66 3.39 6.14
C MET A 60 11.50 4.15 5.48
N TYR A 61 11.12 5.32 6.01
CA TYR A 61 10.14 6.18 5.36
C TYR A 61 10.65 6.76 4.03
N LEU A 62 11.93 7.13 3.95
CA LEU A 62 12.57 7.51 2.69
C LEU A 62 12.59 6.36 1.68
N ALA A 63 13.00 5.15 2.09
CA ALA A 63 12.98 3.97 1.23
C ALA A 63 11.57 3.71 0.69
N ASN A 64 10.55 3.74 1.56
CA ASN A 64 9.15 3.60 1.17
C ASN A 64 8.69 4.63 0.13
N ASP A 65 9.00 5.91 0.34
CA ASP A 65 8.62 6.96 -0.61
C ASP A 65 9.33 6.77 -1.97
N VAL A 66 10.63 6.45 -1.96
CA VAL A 66 11.39 6.13 -3.18
C VAL A 66 10.81 4.92 -3.90
N ILE A 67 10.58 3.79 -3.21
CA ILE A 67 10.05 2.56 -3.79
C ILE A 67 8.68 2.80 -4.43
N GLN A 68 7.77 3.52 -3.74
CA GLN A 68 6.42 3.75 -4.27
C GLN A 68 6.42 4.76 -5.43
N ASN A 69 7.18 5.86 -5.34
CA ASN A 69 7.19 6.90 -6.36
C ASN A 69 8.08 6.56 -7.57
N SER A 70 9.08 5.70 -7.44
CA SER A 70 9.93 5.26 -8.55
C SER A 70 9.22 4.34 -9.54
N LYS A 71 8.17 3.60 -9.13
CA LYS A 71 7.45 2.62 -9.97
C LYS A 71 7.06 3.17 -11.34
N LYS A 72 6.65 4.44 -11.42
CA LYS A 72 6.25 5.14 -12.66
C LYS A 72 7.41 5.42 -13.63
N LYS A 73 8.66 5.33 -13.15
CA LYS A 73 9.88 5.48 -13.96
C LYS A 73 10.46 4.10 -14.30
N GLY A 74 10.47 3.18 -13.34
CA GLY A 74 10.89 1.79 -13.54
C GLY A 74 11.04 1.00 -12.22
N PRO A 75 11.36 -0.31 -12.32
CA PRO A 75 11.41 -1.22 -11.18
C PRO A 75 12.77 -1.24 -10.45
N GLU A 76 13.76 -0.46 -10.89
CA GLU A 76 15.17 -0.64 -10.47
C GLU A 76 15.36 -0.46 -8.97
N PHE A 77 14.76 0.58 -8.37
CA PHE A 77 14.80 0.76 -6.92
C PHE A 77 14.06 -0.35 -6.16
N GLY A 78 12.90 -0.79 -6.65
CA GLY A 78 12.13 -1.86 -5.99
C GLY A 78 12.96 -3.14 -5.85
N LYS A 79 13.56 -3.58 -6.96
CA LYS A 79 14.44 -4.76 -7.02
C LYS A 79 15.71 -4.59 -6.18
N GLU A 80 16.32 -3.41 -6.18
CA GLU A 80 17.53 -3.18 -5.40
C GLU A 80 17.23 -3.19 -3.88
N PHE A 81 16.17 -2.51 -3.46
CA PHE A 81 15.75 -2.46 -2.06
C PHE A 81 15.35 -3.84 -1.52
N GLU A 82 14.70 -4.68 -2.33
CA GLU A 82 14.36 -6.07 -2.00
C GLU A 82 15.56 -6.83 -1.41
N THR A 83 16.75 -6.70 -2.01
CA THR A 83 17.96 -7.43 -1.61
C THR A 83 18.61 -6.98 -0.29
N VAL A 84 18.24 -5.79 0.20
CA VAL A 84 18.79 -5.19 1.44
C VAL A 84 17.76 -5.06 2.56
N LEU A 85 16.46 -5.06 2.24
CA LEU A 85 15.38 -4.92 3.23
C LEU A 85 15.39 -6.01 4.32
N PRO A 86 15.59 -7.32 4.03
CA PRO A 86 15.68 -8.35 5.08
C PRO A 86 16.76 -8.02 6.12
N LYS A 87 17.96 -7.63 5.63
CA LYS A 87 19.10 -7.25 6.47
C LYS A 87 18.85 -5.96 7.26
N ALA A 88 18.12 -5.01 6.67
CA ALA A 88 17.73 -3.77 7.35
C ALA A 88 16.73 -4.05 8.48
N PHE A 89 15.71 -4.88 8.24
CA PHE A 89 14.75 -5.30 9.25
C PHE A 89 15.41 -6.09 10.38
N GLU A 90 16.32 -7.02 10.06
CA GLU A 90 17.07 -7.75 11.08
C GLU A 90 17.89 -6.80 11.97
N HIS A 91 18.55 -5.81 11.37
CA HIS A 91 19.31 -4.79 12.11
C HIS A 91 18.44 -3.88 13.00
N MET A 92 17.11 -3.91 12.85
CA MET A 92 16.14 -3.15 13.64
C MET A 92 15.25 -4.04 14.54
N LYS A 93 15.52 -5.35 14.66
CA LYS A 93 14.68 -6.29 15.44
C LYS A 93 14.59 -5.98 16.94
N HIS A 94 15.63 -5.36 17.51
CA HIS A 94 15.74 -5.02 18.94
C HIS A 94 15.17 -3.64 19.31
N PHE A 95 14.34 -3.05 18.44
CA PHE A 95 13.78 -1.72 18.64
C PHE A 95 12.63 -1.70 19.67
N ASP A 96 12.31 -0.50 20.14
CA ASP A 96 11.13 -0.26 20.95
C ASP A 96 9.84 -0.70 20.22
N GLU A 97 8.87 -1.20 20.99
CA GLU A 97 7.62 -1.75 20.46
C GLU A 97 6.87 -0.75 19.56
N LYS A 98 6.86 0.53 19.92
CA LYS A 98 6.20 1.60 19.15
C LYS A 98 6.86 1.86 17.81
N THR A 99 8.18 1.73 17.69
CA THR A 99 8.85 1.74 16.38
C THR A 99 8.62 0.42 15.64
N ARG A 100 8.58 -0.72 16.34
CA ARG A 100 8.30 -2.01 15.71
C ARG A 100 6.91 -2.09 15.08
N GLU A 101 5.88 -1.56 15.73
CA GLU A 101 4.54 -1.42 15.12
C GLU A 101 4.57 -0.65 13.80
N LYS A 102 5.33 0.45 13.72
CA LYS A 102 5.40 1.29 12.51
C LYS A 102 6.08 0.54 11.36
N LEU A 103 7.13 -0.23 11.64
CA LEU A 103 7.78 -1.08 10.66
C LEU A 103 6.87 -2.24 10.21
N GLY A 104 6.15 -2.87 11.13
CA GLY A 104 5.13 -3.89 10.79
C GLY A 104 4.01 -3.34 9.91
N ARG A 105 3.47 -2.15 10.25
CA ARG A 105 2.49 -1.42 9.40
C ARG A 105 3.06 -1.13 8.02
N LEU A 106 4.34 -0.80 7.89
CA LEU A 106 5.00 -0.54 6.61
C LEU A 106 5.01 -1.79 5.71
N ILE A 107 5.35 -2.96 6.28
CA ILE A 107 5.34 -4.23 5.55
C ILE A 107 3.91 -4.61 5.12
N ASN A 108 2.91 -4.42 5.99
CA ASN A 108 1.50 -4.68 5.64
C ASN A 108 1.02 -3.77 4.49
N ILE A 109 1.38 -2.47 4.51
CA ILE A 109 1.07 -1.54 3.41
C ILE A 109 1.72 -1.98 2.10
N TRP A 110 2.91 -2.59 2.13
CA TRP A 110 3.56 -3.15 0.94
C TRP A 110 2.86 -4.40 0.42
N GLU A 111 2.31 -5.24 1.30
CA GLU A 111 1.49 -6.39 0.94
C GLU A 111 0.14 -5.97 0.31
N GLU A 112 -0.61 -5.11 1.00
CA GLU A 112 -1.92 -4.58 0.56
C GLU A 112 -1.85 -3.89 -0.80
N ARG A 113 -0.74 -3.17 -1.08
CA ARG A 113 -0.55 -2.42 -2.33
C ARG A 113 0.22 -3.18 -3.41
N GLY A 114 0.54 -4.46 -3.21
CA GLY A 114 1.35 -5.23 -4.17
C GLY A 114 2.67 -4.53 -4.52
N VAL A 115 3.38 -4.04 -3.51
CA VAL A 115 4.74 -3.45 -3.68
C VAL A 115 5.77 -4.54 -3.86
N TYR A 116 5.60 -5.64 -3.13
CA TYR A 116 6.43 -6.82 -3.15
C TYR A 116 5.55 -8.08 -3.22
N GLU A 117 6.10 -9.17 -3.72
CA GLU A 117 5.43 -10.47 -3.81
C GLU A 117 5.24 -11.11 -2.44
N LYS A 118 4.28 -12.02 -2.31
CA LYS A 118 3.94 -12.67 -1.03
C LYS A 118 5.14 -13.36 -0.38
N LEU A 119 6.04 -13.96 -1.16
CA LEU A 119 7.26 -14.61 -0.65
C LEU A 119 8.22 -13.59 -0.01
N GLN A 120 8.45 -12.45 -0.66
CA GLN A 120 9.27 -11.34 -0.15
C GLN A 120 8.67 -10.74 1.13
N ILE A 121 7.34 -10.55 1.16
CA ILE A 121 6.63 -10.09 2.37
C ILE A 121 6.82 -11.07 3.54
N VAL A 122 6.76 -12.38 3.30
CA VAL A 122 7.02 -13.41 4.32
C VAL A 122 8.46 -13.33 4.82
N GLU A 123 9.45 -13.17 3.94
CA GLU A 123 10.86 -13.00 4.32
C GLU A 123 11.08 -11.74 5.17
N PHE A 124 10.48 -10.60 4.79
CA PHE A 124 10.58 -9.35 5.56
C PHE A 124 9.94 -9.50 6.94
N LYS A 125 8.77 -10.15 7.05
CA LYS A 125 8.12 -10.45 8.33
C LYS A 125 9.00 -11.36 9.19
N ALA A 126 9.58 -12.42 8.61
CA ALA A 126 10.45 -13.37 9.32
C ALA A 126 11.76 -12.72 9.83
N SER A 127 12.39 -11.88 9.01
CA SER A 127 13.60 -11.12 9.40
C SER A 127 13.32 -10.10 10.52
N PHE A 128 12.06 -9.69 10.67
CA PHE A 128 11.63 -8.68 11.62
C PHE A 128 11.01 -9.24 12.91
N SER A 129 10.44 -10.44 12.86
CA SER A 129 10.01 -11.18 14.04
C SER A 129 11.23 -11.69 14.80
N SER A 130 11.45 -11.18 16.01
CA SER A 130 12.32 -11.84 16.99
C SER A 130 11.85 -13.29 17.15
N THR A 131 12.75 -14.26 16.95
CA THR A 131 12.46 -15.69 17.09
C THR A 131 12.17 -16.03 18.56
N SER A 132 10.93 -15.80 18.99
CA SER A 132 10.47 -16.09 20.35
C SER A 132 8.94 -16.22 20.45
N GLU A 133 8.35 -17.16 19.73
CA GLU A 133 7.21 -17.93 20.26
C GLU A 133 7.41 -19.42 19.92
N PRO A 134 7.33 -20.34 20.90
CA PRO A 134 7.21 -21.77 20.64
C PRO A 134 5.79 -22.09 20.14
N ILE A 135 5.69 -23.19 19.38
CA ILE A 135 4.44 -23.68 18.80
C ILE A 135 3.41 -23.92 19.92
N LYS A 136 2.30 -23.18 19.91
CA LYS A 136 1.11 -23.52 20.70
C LYS A 136 0.41 -24.69 20.02
N ASP A 137 0.65 -25.88 20.55
CA ASP A 137 -0.06 -27.11 20.17
C ASP A 137 -1.56 -26.97 20.51
N SER A 138 -2.37 -26.61 19.51
CA SER A 138 -3.82 -26.53 19.63
C SER A 138 -4.46 -27.90 19.44
N GLY A 139 -4.25 -28.80 20.40
CA GLY A 139 -4.92 -30.09 20.43
C GLY A 139 -6.45 -29.96 20.50
N THR A 140 -7.13 -30.21 19.38
CA THR A 140 -8.60 -30.39 19.35
C THR A 140 -8.97 -31.59 18.48
N PRO A 141 -9.52 -32.68 19.04
CA PRO A 141 -9.80 -33.90 18.27
C PRO A 141 -10.98 -33.77 17.30
N PRO A 142 -10.92 -34.34 16.09
CA PRO A 142 -12.01 -34.31 15.12
C PRO A 142 -13.03 -35.43 15.39
N LYS A 143 -14.33 -35.10 15.47
CA LYS A 143 -15.44 -36.08 15.32
C LYS A 143 -16.81 -35.39 15.15
N LYS A 144 -17.38 -35.45 13.94
CA LYS A 144 -18.80 -35.79 13.67
C LYS A 144 -19.17 -35.70 12.17
N LYS A 145 -19.62 -36.84 11.65
CA LYS A 145 -20.52 -37.07 10.50
C LYS A 145 -21.17 -38.46 10.73
N PRO A 146 -22.30 -38.83 10.10
CA PRO A 146 -23.34 -38.01 9.46
C PRO A 146 -24.76 -38.38 9.98
N LYS A 147 -25.83 -37.74 9.46
CA LYS A 147 -26.99 -38.40 8.79
C LYS A 147 -28.08 -37.41 8.36
N LEU A 148 -28.81 -37.79 7.31
CA LEU A 148 -30.03 -37.18 6.75
C LEU A 148 -31.24 -37.41 7.69
N ASP A 149 -32.27 -36.54 7.64
CA ASP A 149 -33.51 -36.83 6.89
C ASP A 149 -34.37 -35.56 6.66
N ASN A 150 -35.65 -35.71 6.28
CA ASN A 150 -36.35 -34.89 5.28
C ASN A 150 -37.63 -34.14 5.79
N GLU A 151 -38.26 -33.40 4.86
CA GLU A 151 -39.64 -32.86 4.83
C GLU A 151 -40.01 -31.46 5.42
N LYS A 152 -40.43 -30.56 4.49
CA LYS A 152 -41.71 -29.78 4.39
C LYS A 152 -42.28 -29.10 5.68
N LYS A 153 -42.92 -27.90 5.64
CA LYS A 153 -43.83 -27.33 4.62
C LYS A 153 -44.23 -25.84 4.87
N ASP A 154 -44.74 -25.17 3.82
CA ASP A 154 -45.75 -24.06 3.78
C ASP A 154 -45.43 -22.59 4.24
N LYS A 155 -45.49 -21.67 3.24
CA LYS A 155 -46.01 -20.26 3.22
C LYS A 155 -45.32 -19.17 4.11
N LYS A 156 -45.19 -17.89 3.68
CA LYS A 156 -46.17 -17.02 2.99
C LYS A 156 -45.51 -15.79 2.29
N GLU A 157 -46.09 -15.35 1.16
CA GLU A 157 -46.16 -14.01 0.50
C GLU A 157 -45.28 -12.83 1.02
N ARG A 158 -44.81 -11.83 0.25
CA ARG A 158 -45.16 -11.18 -1.06
C ARG A 158 -43.95 -10.25 -1.41
N LYS A 159 -43.74 -9.62 -2.58
CA LYS A 159 -44.37 -9.54 -3.93
C LYS A 159 -43.26 -9.07 -4.93
N LYS A 160 -43.45 -9.24 -6.25
CA LYS A 160 -42.71 -8.56 -7.35
C LYS A 160 -43.72 -7.78 -8.21
N SER A 161 -43.30 -6.77 -8.98
CA SER A 161 -44.13 -6.17 -10.03
C SER A 161 -43.28 -5.74 -11.22
N GLU A 162 -43.29 -6.59 -12.24
CA GLU A 162 -43.07 -6.24 -13.65
C GLU A 162 -44.43 -6.32 -14.35
N THR A 163 -44.62 -5.56 -15.42
CA THR A 163 -45.84 -5.61 -16.25
C THR A 163 -45.43 -5.64 -17.71
N GLU A 164 -45.77 -6.73 -18.39
CA GLU A 164 -45.72 -6.85 -19.84
C GLU A 164 -47.15 -6.71 -20.40
N ILE A 165 -47.30 -6.07 -21.55
CA ILE A 165 -48.57 -5.99 -22.30
C ILE A 165 -48.25 -6.19 -23.78
N GLU A 166 -48.72 -7.29 -24.35
CA GLU A 166 -48.71 -7.51 -25.80
C GLU A 166 -49.96 -6.90 -26.44
N VAL A 167 -49.79 -6.17 -27.54
CA VAL A 167 -50.86 -5.86 -28.51
C VAL A 167 -50.26 -5.90 -29.92
N ASP A 168 -50.92 -6.64 -30.80
CA ASP A 168 -50.75 -6.67 -32.27
C ASP A 168 -49.39 -7.13 -32.87
N GLY A 169 -49.12 -8.43 -32.75
CA GLY A 169 -48.45 -9.24 -33.80
C GLY A 169 -46.96 -9.00 -34.10
N THR A 170 -46.36 -7.92 -33.61
CA THR A 170 -44.99 -7.52 -33.94
C THR A 170 -44.26 -6.96 -32.72
N LYS A 171 -43.00 -7.34 -32.56
CA LYS A 171 -42.24 -7.23 -31.30
C LYS A 171 -41.16 -6.15 -31.41
N GLU A 172 -41.41 -4.99 -30.81
CA GLU A 172 -40.47 -3.87 -30.77
C GLU A 172 -40.27 -3.33 -29.34
N LEU A 173 -39.04 -3.45 -28.83
CA LEU A 173 -38.63 -2.99 -27.51
C LEU A 173 -38.42 -1.47 -27.49
N HIS A 174 -39.51 -0.72 -27.27
CA HIS A 174 -39.48 0.72 -27.07
C HIS A 174 -39.45 1.09 -25.58
N VAL A 175 -38.26 1.37 -25.03
CA VAL A 175 -38.14 2.14 -23.78
C VAL A 175 -38.01 3.62 -24.14
N THR A 176 -39.16 4.27 -24.33
CA THR A 176 -39.24 5.73 -24.31
C THR A 176 -39.52 6.21 -22.89
N LEU A 177 -39.03 7.41 -22.55
CA LEU A 177 -39.80 8.50 -21.93
C LEU A 177 -38.85 9.66 -21.58
N SER A 178 -38.84 10.67 -22.43
CA SER A 178 -38.38 12.03 -22.11
C SER A 178 -39.51 12.81 -21.39
N PRO A 179 -39.42 14.13 -21.18
CA PRO A 179 -38.64 14.74 -20.11
C PRO A 179 -39.50 15.65 -19.21
N ARG A 180 -39.10 15.90 -17.97
CA ARG A 180 -39.61 17.06 -17.20
C ARG A 180 -38.65 17.57 -16.12
N THR A 181 -37.77 18.48 -16.49
CA THR A 181 -37.21 19.50 -15.58
C THR A 181 -38.30 20.56 -15.31
N PRO A 182 -38.29 21.25 -14.15
CA PRO A 182 -37.38 22.39 -13.94
C PRO A 182 -36.71 22.38 -12.56
N GLY A 183 -35.50 22.95 -12.43
CA GLY A 183 -34.86 23.01 -11.10
C GLY A 183 -33.41 23.49 -10.97
N GLY A 184 -32.73 23.86 -12.05
CA GLY A 184 -31.39 24.48 -11.98
C GLY A 184 -30.22 23.50 -12.14
N ASP A 185 -29.43 23.74 -13.19
CA ASP A 185 -28.13 23.16 -13.50
C ASP A 185 -27.51 24.07 -14.60
N PRO A 186 -26.18 24.12 -14.83
CA PRO A 186 -25.06 23.73 -13.96
C PRO A 186 -23.97 24.85 -14.01
N PRO A 187 -22.65 24.59 -14.13
CA PRO A 187 -21.70 23.99 -13.20
C PRO A 187 -20.58 24.99 -12.77
N GLU A 188 -19.48 24.43 -12.26
CA GLU A 188 -18.08 24.86 -12.51
C GLU A 188 -17.33 25.57 -11.37
N THR A 189 -16.15 25.04 -11.04
CA THR A 189 -15.37 25.35 -9.84
C THR A 189 -14.20 26.29 -10.11
N GLU A 190 -14.43 27.39 -10.83
CA GLU A 190 -13.40 28.38 -11.15
C GLU A 190 -13.48 29.71 -10.35
N GLU A 191 -14.50 29.91 -9.48
CA GLU A 191 -14.64 31.14 -8.67
C GLU A 191 -14.16 31.05 -7.20
N LEU A 192 -13.34 30.04 -6.84
CA LEU A 192 -12.72 29.99 -5.50
C LEU A 192 -11.36 30.72 -5.40
N ILE A 193 -10.90 31.38 -6.46
CA ILE A 193 -9.58 32.07 -6.52
C ILE A 193 -9.74 33.58 -6.80
N LYS A 194 -10.64 34.26 -6.07
CA LYS A 194 -10.67 35.74 -6.04
C LYS A 194 -11.20 36.39 -4.76
N ALA A 195 -11.16 35.68 -3.63
CA ALA A 195 -11.60 36.18 -2.31
C ALA A 195 -10.44 36.29 -1.29
N LEU A 196 -9.20 36.46 -1.76
CA LEU A 196 -8.02 36.69 -0.90
C LEU A 196 -7.05 37.72 -1.50
N MET A 197 -7.59 38.86 -1.92
CA MET A 197 -6.91 40.16 -2.03
C MET A 197 -7.88 41.24 -1.54
#